data_AF-A0AAC8W0I5-F1
#
_entry.id   AF-A0AAC8W0I5-F1
#
_cell.length_a   1.000
_cell.length_b   1.000
_cell.length_c   1.000
_cell.angle_alpha   90.00
_cell.angle_beta   90.00
_cell.angle_gamma   90.00
#
_symmetry.space_group_name_H-M   'P 1'
#
loop_
_entity.id
_entity.type
_entity.pdbx_description
1 polymer ?
#
loop_
_entity_poly.entity_id
_entity_poly.type
_entity_poly.pdbx_seq_one_letter_code
_entity_poly.pdbx_strand_id
1 'polypeptide(L)'
;MATTAGNSAGNSTIIVTAKGAANAHFDLLVDGRKIGEGTTDDTAKDFVFKTDIVEGQGHKVQVQYDNDGIVNGTDRNLFVDAISINGRSVLPTDDNVTYDKGALDGHDVVAGRAGLWWNGTLVVDADKSFFPTDIAAAPTVPTTPEAPAETPAETPVDGSTPSVPKPTGPGFYVAENGNDSWSGTLAAPNADGTDGPFASLQKAQTAMRSSDIDTTYIRGGDYHQNGLWLDGQDSGVTFTSYGNETAVIHGGSQASVSFGLGGARNVTIEGLTFADGVVGGHYVFADNAAGLTFANNVVKGGGYGITVQNSAESQVVGNQFDSTGAEAIFVKAGSDFTIVSDNLIKHPNAADRGDAGIWINGSSDVKVTHNQIEDSPEKAIAVGSVQTDGSDATHRVTIAYNKVIDANLDSNDGGGIYLINRQQDLTDHTVVNNEVTGTTATTPSGDVSSWGIYLDDWTSGATVKGNLVHGNIGGVFLHGGWDNTVTENVIADNSGAQIGLQQDVAWSGWQGKEMSGNDISGNIVDVRDGTAVHIYGPAGVGNLHDNFYSSLNTSETLFDAWPQVMATGAEGNLAAWQAAGYDKGSVTLDPGFVNPGAQDYSLSSDSSVYALGFDHIAVHDIGLLA
;
A
#
# COMPACT_ATOMS: atom_id res chain seq x y z
N MET A 1 36.17 25.43 3.63
CA MET A 1 35.21 26.54 3.60
C MET A 1 33.85 25.93 3.31
N ALA A 2 32.86 26.24 4.15
CA ALA A 2 31.43 25.90 4.07
C ALA A 2 31.05 24.51 3.51
N THR A 3 30.91 23.53 4.40
CA THR A 3 30.13 22.31 4.17
C THR A 3 28.65 22.68 4.08
N THR A 4 28.04 22.50 2.90
CA THR A 4 26.58 22.56 2.72
C THR A 4 26.00 21.22 3.15
N ALA A 5 25.20 21.23 4.23
CA ALA A 5 24.44 20.09 4.72
C ALA A 5 23.40 19.68 3.67
N GLY A 6 23.32 18.37 3.40
CA GLY A 6 22.25 17.81 2.59
C GLY A 6 20.92 17.93 3.33
N ASN A 7 19.88 18.36 2.62
CA ASN A 7 18.51 18.36 3.10
C ASN A 7 17.97 16.92 3.02
N SER A 8 18.05 16.20 4.14
CA SER A 8 17.37 14.91 4.32
C SER A 8 15.88 15.18 4.59
N ALA A 9 14.98 14.53 3.86
CA ALA A 9 13.59 14.42 4.30
C ALA A 9 13.57 13.57 5.57
N GLY A 10 12.78 13.96 6.59
CA GLY A 10 12.76 13.23 7.85
C GLY A 10 11.39 13.14 8.49
N ASN A 11 11.33 12.22 9.46
CA ASN A 11 10.11 11.69 10.07
C ASN A 11 9.64 12.52 11.26
N SER A 12 9.61 13.84 11.12
CA SER A 12 9.11 14.71 12.17
C SER A 12 7.71 14.29 12.61
N THR A 13 7.51 14.23 13.93
CA THR A 13 6.20 13.91 14.51
C THR A 13 5.57 15.19 15.02
N ILE A 14 4.42 15.54 14.46
CA ILE A 14 3.59 16.67 14.88
C ILE A 14 2.36 16.13 15.60
N ILE A 15 2.11 16.59 16.81
CA ILE A 15 0.92 16.24 17.59
C ILE A 15 0.11 17.52 17.79
N VAL A 16 -1.16 17.51 17.37
CA VAL A 16 -2.10 18.58 17.68
C VAL A 16 -3.01 18.09 18.79
N THR A 17 -2.97 18.71 19.98
CA THR A 17 -3.90 18.43 21.06
C THR A 17 -5.08 19.38 20.93
N ALA A 18 -6.27 18.90 20.58
CA ALA A 18 -7.42 19.75 20.31
C ALA A 18 -8.75 19.13 20.74
N LYS A 19 -9.75 19.99 20.97
CA LYS A 19 -11.16 19.67 21.20
C LYS A 19 -12.05 20.64 20.43
N GLY A 20 -13.31 20.29 20.25
CA GLY A 20 -14.28 21.16 19.58
C GLY A 20 -15.71 20.69 19.77
N ALA A 21 -16.65 21.58 19.53
CA ALA A 21 -18.06 21.22 19.53
C ALA A 21 -18.47 20.70 18.15
N ALA A 22 -19.50 19.85 18.09
CA ALA A 22 -20.22 19.51 16.85
C ALA A 22 -19.33 19.04 15.67
N ASN A 23 -18.31 18.23 15.94
CA ASN A 23 -17.37 17.68 14.94
C ASN A 23 -16.58 18.79 14.22
N ALA A 24 -15.88 19.65 14.98
CA ALA A 24 -14.99 20.64 14.40
C ALA A 24 -13.81 19.92 13.71
N HIS A 25 -13.66 20.17 12.42
CA HIS A 25 -12.68 19.54 11.53
C HIS A 25 -11.51 20.49 11.26
N PHE A 26 -10.31 19.96 11.16
CA PHE A 26 -9.15 20.73 10.73
C PHE A 26 -8.23 19.93 9.82
N ASP A 27 -7.54 20.63 8.93
CA ASP A 27 -6.39 20.11 8.20
C ASP A 27 -5.08 20.49 8.90
N LEU A 28 -4.15 19.55 9.02
CA LEU A 28 -2.75 19.85 9.32
C LEU A 28 -2.00 20.09 8.01
N LEU A 29 -1.43 21.27 7.85
CA LEU A 29 -0.53 21.61 6.76
C LEU A 29 0.88 21.88 7.29
N VAL A 30 1.88 21.57 6.49
CA VAL A 30 3.25 22.08 6.67
C VAL A 30 3.67 22.79 5.39
N ASP A 31 4.06 24.06 5.52
CA ASP A 31 4.38 24.95 4.39
C ASP A 31 3.28 24.98 3.29
N GLY A 32 2.02 24.91 3.71
CA GLY A 32 0.85 24.89 2.83
C GLY A 32 0.54 23.53 2.19
N ARG A 33 1.36 22.49 2.41
CA ARG A 33 1.07 21.12 1.98
C ARG A 33 0.30 20.38 3.06
N LYS A 34 -0.85 19.81 2.71
CA LYS A 34 -1.65 18.98 3.62
C LYS A 34 -0.89 17.71 4.00
N ILE A 35 -0.76 17.49 5.30
CA ILE A 35 -0.13 16.32 5.93
C ILE A 35 -1.19 15.34 6.40
N GLY A 36 -2.30 15.84 6.93
CA GLY A 36 -3.41 15.04 7.43
C GLY A 36 -4.55 15.92 7.90
N GLU A 37 -5.53 15.33 8.57
CA GLU A 37 -6.71 16.03 9.07
C GLU A 37 -7.21 15.41 10.39
N GLY A 38 -8.09 16.11 11.09
CA GLY A 38 -8.64 15.67 12.37
C GLY A 38 -10.04 16.21 12.62
N THR A 39 -10.92 15.36 13.14
CA THR A 39 -12.24 15.76 13.64
C THR A 39 -12.29 15.66 15.15
N THR A 40 -12.64 16.76 15.80
CA THR A 40 -12.69 16.89 17.26
C THR A 40 -14.07 16.62 17.83
N ASP A 41 -14.08 16.17 19.08
CA ASP A 41 -15.25 16.10 19.96
C ASP A 41 -15.03 17.01 21.18
N ASP A 42 -15.94 16.99 22.15
CA ASP A 42 -15.90 17.90 23.30
C ASP A 42 -14.75 17.62 24.30
N THR A 43 -13.98 16.55 24.08
CA THR A 43 -12.85 16.15 24.88
C THR A 43 -11.54 16.39 24.11
N ALA A 44 -10.55 16.97 24.81
CA ALA A 44 -9.24 17.19 24.20
C ALA A 44 -8.53 15.86 23.97
N LYS A 45 -8.04 15.66 22.75
CA LYS A 45 -7.27 14.48 22.34
C LYS A 45 -6.13 14.85 21.43
N ASP A 46 -5.16 13.95 21.34
CA ASP A 46 -3.97 14.09 20.52
C ASP A 46 -4.24 13.53 19.12
N PHE A 47 -4.00 14.36 18.11
CA PHE A 47 -3.96 13.98 16.71
C PHE A 47 -2.49 13.92 16.29
N VAL A 48 -1.99 12.71 16.04
CA VAL A 48 -0.58 12.45 15.78
C VAL A 48 -0.35 12.31 14.27
N PHE A 49 0.54 13.13 13.74
CA PHE A 49 0.87 13.19 12.33
C PHE A 49 2.38 12.95 12.17
N LYS A 50 2.75 11.97 11.35
CA LYS A 50 4.12 11.85 10.86
C LYS A 50 4.23 12.68 9.59
N THR A 51 5.27 13.48 9.50
CA THR A 51 5.54 14.32 8.33
C THR A 51 6.71 13.75 7.56
N ASP A 52 6.69 13.96 6.25
CA ASP A 52 7.85 13.81 5.37
C ASP A 52 8.25 15.22 4.90
N ILE A 53 8.94 15.94 5.78
CA ILE A 53 9.40 17.31 5.56
C ILE A 53 10.90 17.36 5.74
N VAL A 54 11.51 18.38 5.16
CA VAL A 54 12.97 18.52 5.16
C VAL A 54 13.48 18.86 6.56
N GLU A 55 14.25 17.96 7.18
CA GLU A 55 14.84 18.24 8.49
C GLU A 55 15.99 19.24 8.38
N GLY A 56 16.31 19.91 9.48
CA GLY A 56 17.41 20.86 9.59
C GLY A 56 17.08 22.29 9.17
N GLN A 57 15.84 22.56 8.76
CA GLN A 57 15.34 23.90 8.42
C GLN A 57 14.04 24.25 9.16
N GLY A 58 13.68 25.53 9.16
CA GLY A 58 12.42 25.99 9.76
C GLY A 58 11.24 25.76 8.83
N HIS A 59 10.07 25.50 9.40
CA HIS A 59 8.82 25.23 8.70
C HIS A 59 7.65 25.95 9.35
N LYS A 60 6.61 26.21 8.56
CA LYS A 60 5.31 26.65 9.08
C LYS A 60 4.42 25.44 9.32
N VAL A 61 4.11 25.16 10.58
CA VAL A 61 3.12 24.14 10.97
C VAL A 61 1.76 24.80 11.14
N GLN A 62 0.75 24.30 10.45
CA GLN A 62 -0.50 25.04 10.22
C GLN A 62 -1.71 24.16 10.52
N VAL A 63 -2.52 24.56 11.51
CA VAL A 63 -3.79 23.90 11.84
C VAL A 63 -4.91 24.73 11.22
N GLN A 64 -5.45 24.25 10.09
CA GLN A 64 -6.48 24.93 9.32
C GLN A 64 -7.87 24.45 9.74
N TYR A 65 -8.60 25.29 10.47
CA TYR A 65 -9.99 25.07 10.80
C TYR A 65 -10.88 25.44 9.62
N ASP A 66 -11.65 24.49 9.09
CA ASP A 66 -12.27 24.61 7.75
C ASP A 66 -13.80 24.44 7.71
N ASN A 67 -14.44 24.06 8.82
CA ASN A 67 -15.86 23.74 8.85
C ASN A 67 -16.69 24.53 9.87
N ASP A 68 -16.30 25.75 10.23
CA ASP A 68 -17.05 26.68 11.07
C ASP A 68 -18.54 26.79 10.66
N GLY A 69 -19.41 26.89 11.67
CA GLY A 69 -20.84 27.04 11.48
C GLY A 69 -21.68 26.55 12.67
N ILE A 70 -22.98 26.83 12.61
CA ILE A 70 -23.92 26.44 13.66
C ILE A 70 -24.56 25.10 13.31
N VAL A 71 -24.41 24.10 14.18
CA VAL A 71 -25.04 22.78 14.04
C VAL A 71 -25.93 22.50 15.25
N ASN A 72 -27.22 22.24 14.98
CA ASN A 72 -28.23 21.98 16.01
C ASN A 72 -28.28 23.06 17.11
N GLY A 73 -28.05 24.32 16.74
CA GLY A 73 -28.04 25.47 17.66
C GLY A 73 -26.76 25.61 18.50
N THR A 74 -25.76 24.74 18.28
CA THR A 74 -24.42 24.85 18.87
C THR A 74 -23.46 25.44 17.86
N ASP A 75 -22.70 26.45 18.28
CA ASP A 75 -21.65 27.06 17.47
C ASP A 75 -20.43 26.14 17.44
N ARG A 76 -20.07 25.65 16.24
CA ARG A 76 -18.94 24.76 16.05
C ARG A 76 -17.67 25.59 16.14
N ASN A 77 -16.87 25.29 17.16
CA ASN A 77 -15.62 26.00 17.42
C ASN A 77 -14.52 24.98 17.64
N LEU A 78 -13.31 25.28 17.18
CA LEU A 78 -12.12 24.48 17.43
C LEU A 78 -11.29 25.13 18.55
N PHE A 79 -10.83 24.32 19.50
CA PHE A 79 -9.92 24.71 20.56
C PHE A 79 -8.67 23.87 20.46
N VAL A 80 -7.55 24.50 20.11
CA VAL A 80 -6.23 23.88 20.17
C VAL A 80 -5.67 24.15 21.56
N ASP A 81 -5.33 23.09 22.29
CA ASP A 81 -4.75 23.19 23.63
C ASP A 81 -3.21 23.24 23.55
N ALA A 82 -2.58 22.46 22.65
CA ALA A 82 -1.14 22.49 22.38
C ALA A 82 -0.79 21.93 20.99
N ILE A 83 0.38 22.31 20.47
CA ILE A 83 1.00 21.71 19.28
C ILE A 83 2.38 21.20 19.69
N SER A 84 2.70 19.93 19.47
CA SER A 84 4.01 19.34 19.75
C SER A 84 4.72 19.00 18.45
N ILE A 85 5.97 19.42 18.28
CA ILE A 85 6.80 19.08 17.11
C ILE A 85 8.04 18.38 17.63
N ASN A 86 8.23 17.09 17.30
CA ASN A 86 9.31 16.24 17.82
C ASN A 86 9.46 16.30 19.35
N GLY A 87 8.33 16.28 20.05
CA GLY A 87 8.28 16.34 21.51
C GLY A 87 8.46 17.74 22.11
N ARG A 88 8.65 18.79 21.30
CA ARG A 88 8.67 20.19 21.75
C ARG A 88 7.28 20.79 21.64
N SER A 89 6.71 21.12 22.79
CA SER A 89 5.40 21.77 22.89
C SER A 89 5.48 23.26 22.59
N VAL A 90 4.54 23.74 21.78
CA VAL A 90 4.23 25.13 21.45
C VAL A 90 2.78 25.38 21.87
N LEU A 91 2.56 26.42 22.67
CA LEU A 91 1.22 26.83 23.04
C LEU A 91 0.61 27.69 21.92
N PRO A 92 -0.70 27.60 21.66
CA PRO A 92 -1.38 28.42 20.66
C PRO A 92 -1.22 29.94 20.86
N THR A 93 -0.82 30.38 22.05
CA THR A 93 -0.63 31.78 22.44
C THR A 93 0.83 32.22 22.49
N ASP A 94 1.77 31.35 22.10
CA ASP A 94 3.19 31.70 22.08
C ASP A 94 3.50 32.75 21.00
N ASP A 95 4.58 33.52 21.21
CA ASP A 95 4.93 34.68 20.37
C ASP A 95 5.20 34.30 18.89
N ASN A 96 5.53 33.04 18.61
CA ASN A 96 5.74 32.52 17.26
C ASN A 96 4.48 31.91 16.62
N VAL A 97 3.30 32.10 17.24
CA VAL A 97 2.03 31.60 16.72
C VAL A 97 1.14 32.76 16.29
N THR A 98 0.56 32.63 15.11
CA THR A 98 -0.41 33.57 14.54
C THR A 98 -1.67 32.86 14.12
N TYR A 99 -2.77 33.59 13.97
CA TYR A 99 -4.03 33.06 13.46
C TYR A 99 -4.49 33.92 12.28
N ASP A 100 -4.46 33.33 11.10
CA ASP A 100 -4.95 33.95 9.86
C ASP A 100 -6.43 33.61 9.68
N LYS A 101 -7.30 34.60 9.81
CA LYS A 101 -8.75 34.37 9.76
C LYS A 101 -9.21 34.28 8.31
N GLY A 102 -9.97 33.25 7.99
CA GLY A 102 -10.51 33.03 6.65
C GLY A 102 -9.55 32.22 5.77
N ALA A 103 -9.23 32.75 4.60
CA ALA A 103 -8.27 32.12 3.70
C ALA A 103 -6.85 32.27 4.26
N LEU A 104 -6.01 31.26 4.06
CA LEU A 104 -4.59 31.34 4.38
C LEU A 104 -3.87 32.20 3.34
N ASP A 105 -3.92 33.52 3.50
CA ASP A 105 -3.43 34.51 2.54
C ASP A 105 -2.56 35.63 3.16
N GLY A 106 -2.47 35.68 4.49
CA GLY A 106 -1.67 36.63 5.26
C GLY A 106 -2.32 38.01 5.43
N HIS A 107 -3.61 38.19 5.12
CA HIS A 107 -4.27 39.50 5.21
C HIS A 107 -4.89 39.78 6.59
N ASP A 108 -5.54 38.80 7.21
CA ASP A 108 -6.35 38.97 8.43
C ASP A 108 -5.67 38.34 9.67
N VAL A 109 -4.35 38.44 9.72
CA VAL A 109 -3.50 37.81 10.74
C VAL A 109 -3.59 38.51 12.09
N VAL A 110 -3.92 37.76 13.13
CA VAL A 110 -3.88 38.19 14.54
C VAL A 110 -2.90 37.33 15.35
N ALA A 111 -2.62 37.72 16.59
CA ALA A 111 -1.83 36.91 17.51
C ALA A 111 -2.50 35.54 17.75
N GLY A 112 -1.68 34.50 17.91
CA GLY A 112 -2.12 33.15 18.20
C GLY A 112 -3.05 33.06 19.40
N ARG A 113 -3.98 32.11 19.35
CA ARG A 113 -5.00 31.89 20.38
C ARG A 113 -5.48 30.45 20.38
N ALA A 114 -5.92 29.97 21.54
CA ALA A 114 -6.42 28.60 21.68
C ALA A 114 -7.77 28.38 20.98
N GLY A 115 -8.71 29.33 21.08
CA GLY A 115 -10.03 29.21 20.46
C GLY A 115 -10.08 29.83 19.06
N LEU A 116 -10.40 29.01 18.06
CA LEU A 116 -10.62 29.36 16.66
C LEU A 116 -12.13 29.37 16.41
N TRP A 117 -12.69 30.57 16.26
CA TRP A 117 -14.15 30.79 16.22
C TRP A 117 -14.71 31.03 14.82
N TRP A 118 -13.82 30.95 13.83
CA TRP A 118 -14.13 31.15 12.42
C TRP A 118 -13.22 30.23 11.62
N ASN A 119 -13.59 29.92 10.38
CA ASN A 119 -12.62 29.32 9.47
C ASN A 119 -11.35 30.16 9.43
N GLY A 120 -10.20 29.50 9.43
CA GLY A 120 -8.90 30.14 9.51
C GLY A 120 -7.80 29.18 9.94
N THR A 121 -6.56 29.64 9.89
CA THR A 121 -5.39 28.80 10.09
C THR A 121 -4.54 29.31 11.24
N LEU A 122 -4.36 28.49 12.27
CA LEU A 122 -3.38 28.74 13.32
C LEU A 122 -2.00 28.31 12.79
N VAL A 123 -1.06 29.25 12.69
CA VAL A 123 0.25 29.06 12.07
C VAL A 123 1.33 29.19 13.14
N VAL A 124 2.09 28.13 13.34
CA VAL A 124 3.32 28.12 14.12
C VAL A 124 4.50 28.36 13.18
N ASP A 125 5.22 29.46 13.38
CA ASP A 125 6.51 29.69 12.73
C ASP A 125 7.61 28.97 13.54
N ALA A 126 7.88 27.72 13.16
CA ALA A 126 8.79 26.84 13.88
C ALA A 126 10.18 26.91 13.25
N ASP A 127 11.16 27.39 14.01
CA ASP A 127 12.53 27.45 13.53
C ASP A 127 13.16 26.04 13.37
N LYS A 128 14.33 25.97 12.74
CA LYS A 128 15.05 24.72 12.47
C LYS A 128 15.34 23.87 13.71
N SER A 129 15.26 24.42 14.92
CA SER A 129 15.53 23.67 16.13
C SER A 129 14.39 22.70 16.46
N PHE A 130 13.19 22.90 15.92
CA PHE A 130 12.06 21.97 16.01
C PHE A 130 12.22 20.75 15.09
N PHE A 131 13.08 20.86 14.07
CA PHE A 131 13.30 19.88 13.01
C PHE A 131 14.78 19.48 12.96
N PRO A 132 15.33 18.78 13.98
CA PRO A 132 16.75 18.43 14.01
C PRO A 132 17.05 17.31 13.00
N THR A 133 18.18 17.40 12.30
CA THR A 133 18.67 16.38 11.35
C THR A 133 19.03 15.04 12.00
N ASP A 134 19.09 14.97 13.33
CA ASP A 134 19.30 13.74 14.12
C ASP A 134 18.37 13.76 15.33
N ILE A 135 17.34 12.91 15.36
CA ILE A 135 16.59 12.66 16.61
C ILE A 135 17.40 11.64 17.42
N ALA A 136 18.30 12.15 18.26
CA ALA A 136 19.02 11.33 19.23
C ALA A 136 18.03 10.65 20.19
N ALA A 137 17.94 9.32 20.11
CA ALA A 137 17.34 8.50 21.15
C ALA A 137 18.08 8.76 22.49
N ALA A 138 17.32 8.78 23.60
CA ALA A 138 17.82 9.06 24.94
C ALA A 138 19.00 8.14 25.37
N PRO A 139 19.91 8.59 26.24
CA PRO A 139 21.26 8.04 26.35
C PRO A 139 21.31 6.75 27.17
N THR A 140 21.94 5.71 26.61
CA THR A 140 22.45 4.56 27.38
C THR A 140 23.98 4.62 27.51
N VAL A 141 24.46 4.13 28.64
CA VAL A 141 25.80 4.28 29.25
C VAL A 141 26.93 3.71 28.35
N PRO A 142 28.14 4.33 28.31
CA PRO A 142 29.19 3.96 27.36
C PRO A 142 29.95 2.71 27.76
N THR A 143 30.23 1.83 26.79
CA THR A 143 31.36 0.89 26.85
C THR A 143 32.29 1.10 25.64
N THR A 144 33.58 0.97 25.96
CA THR A 144 34.82 1.23 25.21
C THR A 144 34.89 0.55 23.83
N PRO A 145 35.59 1.14 22.83
CA PRO A 145 35.48 0.75 21.43
C PRO A 145 36.33 -0.47 21.06
N GLU A 146 35.74 -1.40 20.30
CA GLU A 146 36.46 -2.41 19.53
C GLU A 146 36.49 -1.99 18.04
N ALA A 147 37.59 -2.33 17.37
CA ALA A 147 37.95 -1.94 16.01
C ALA A 147 37.00 -2.55 14.95
N PRO A 148 36.98 -2.03 13.70
CA PRO A 148 35.83 -2.14 12.81
C PRO A 148 35.63 -3.59 12.34
N ALA A 149 34.50 -4.17 12.76
CA ALA A 149 33.99 -5.38 12.14
C ALA A 149 33.29 -5.00 10.83
N GLU A 150 33.55 -5.83 9.82
CA GLU A 150 32.93 -5.80 8.50
C GLU A 150 31.42 -5.60 8.60
N THR A 151 30.89 -4.76 7.70
CA THR A 151 29.45 -4.52 7.52
C THR A 151 28.71 -5.85 7.50
N PRO A 152 27.85 -6.16 8.49
CA PRO A 152 26.95 -7.28 8.34
C PRO A 152 25.99 -6.89 7.20
N ALA A 153 25.83 -7.77 6.23
CA ALA A 153 24.67 -7.74 5.35
C ALA A 153 23.43 -7.60 6.23
N GLU A 154 22.62 -6.57 5.98
CA GLU A 154 21.32 -6.45 6.62
C GLU A 154 20.53 -7.70 6.29
N THR A 155 20.21 -8.46 7.34
CA THR A 155 19.31 -9.61 7.26
C THR A 155 17.99 -9.12 6.65
N PRO A 156 17.47 -9.78 5.60
CA PRO A 156 16.09 -9.54 5.17
C PRO A 156 15.17 -9.66 6.39
N VAL A 157 14.11 -8.84 6.45
CA VAL A 157 13.04 -9.01 7.43
C VAL A 157 12.35 -10.34 7.12
N ASP A 158 12.90 -11.44 7.63
CA ASP A 158 12.34 -12.78 7.50
C ASP A 158 11.10 -12.85 8.38
N GLY A 159 9.92 -12.79 7.75
CA GLY A 159 8.74 -13.61 8.07
C GLY A 159 8.38 -13.80 9.55
N SER A 160 8.81 -12.94 10.46
CA SER A 160 8.70 -13.18 11.89
C SER A 160 7.23 -13.29 12.24
N THR A 161 6.85 -14.35 12.93
CA THR A 161 5.43 -14.62 13.21
C THR A 161 4.80 -13.37 13.82
N PRO A 162 3.66 -12.89 13.28
CA PRO A 162 3.02 -11.70 13.80
C PRO A 162 2.77 -11.87 15.29
N SER A 163 2.96 -10.79 16.05
CA SER A 163 2.84 -10.83 17.50
C SER A 163 1.86 -9.77 17.99
N VAL A 164 1.10 -10.12 19.03
CA VAL A 164 0.19 -9.21 19.70
C VAL A 164 0.68 -9.03 21.13
N PRO A 165 0.72 -7.80 21.67
CA PRO A 165 1.07 -7.57 23.07
C PRO A 165 0.15 -8.35 23.99
N LYS A 166 0.71 -8.87 25.09
CA LYS A 166 -0.11 -9.59 26.08
C LYS A 166 -1.18 -8.64 26.64
N PRO A 167 -2.48 -9.00 26.55
CA PRO A 167 -3.54 -8.09 26.94
C PRO A 167 -3.62 -7.88 28.45
N THR A 168 -4.06 -6.68 28.85
CA THR A 168 -4.20 -6.25 30.25
C THR A 168 -5.56 -5.65 30.60
N GLY A 169 -6.44 -5.48 29.61
CA GLY A 169 -7.78 -4.90 29.77
C GLY A 169 -8.83 -5.90 30.27
N PRO A 170 -10.06 -5.42 30.57
CA PRO A 170 -11.19 -6.30 30.79
C PRO A 170 -11.51 -7.06 29.49
N GLY A 171 -11.81 -8.34 29.60
CA GLY A 171 -12.14 -9.18 28.46
C GLY A 171 -12.70 -10.53 28.88
N PHE A 172 -13.41 -11.17 27.97
CA PHE A 172 -13.72 -12.58 28.09
C PHE A 172 -12.56 -13.42 27.59
N TYR A 173 -12.39 -14.62 28.15
CA TYR A 173 -11.35 -15.56 27.78
C TYR A 173 -11.97 -16.80 27.18
N VAL A 174 -11.36 -17.31 26.12
CA VAL A 174 -11.70 -18.61 25.52
C VAL A 174 -10.47 -19.51 25.58
N ALA A 175 -10.65 -20.76 26.00
CA ALA A 175 -9.57 -21.75 26.12
C ALA A 175 -10.08 -23.18 25.91
N GLU A 176 -9.22 -24.10 25.46
CA GLU A 176 -9.57 -25.53 25.29
C GLU A 176 -9.99 -26.21 26.60
N ASN A 177 -9.46 -25.76 27.73
CA ASN A 177 -9.85 -26.22 29.07
C ASN A 177 -11.00 -25.40 29.68
N GLY A 178 -11.70 -24.61 28.86
CA GLY A 178 -12.82 -23.78 29.25
C GLY A 178 -14.14 -24.53 29.42
N ASN A 179 -15.16 -23.81 29.86
CA ASN A 179 -16.52 -24.32 30.00
C ASN A 179 -17.54 -23.18 29.78
N ASP A 180 -18.48 -23.37 28.85
CA ASP A 180 -19.47 -22.34 28.48
C ASP A 180 -20.51 -22.04 29.57
N SER A 181 -20.48 -22.77 30.69
CA SER A 181 -21.24 -22.46 31.90
C SER A 181 -20.52 -21.54 32.90
N TRP A 182 -19.22 -21.28 32.71
CA TRP A 182 -18.44 -20.34 33.52
C TRP A 182 -18.70 -18.88 33.14
N SER A 183 -18.09 -17.94 33.87
CA SER A 183 -18.23 -16.51 33.61
C SER A 183 -17.45 -16.05 32.39
N GLY A 184 -16.40 -16.78 32.00
CA GLY A 184 -15.48 -16.39 30.95
C GLY A 184 -14.52 -15.27 31.36
N THR A 185 -14.55 -14.78 32.60
CA THR A 185 -13.75 -13.60 33.02
C THR A 185 -12.38 -13.93 33.58
N LEU A 186 -12.03 -15.22 33.66
CA LEU A 186 -10.74 -15.70 34.15
C LEU A 186 -9.94 -16.34 33.01
N ALA A 187 -8.66 -15.99 32.91
CA ALA A 187 -7.76 -16.52 31.88
C ALA A 187 -7.45 -18.03 32.03
N ALA A 188 -7.79 -18.62 33.17
CA ALA A 188 -7.62 -20.05 33.47
C ALA A 188 -8.70 -20.48 34.48
N PRO A 189 -9.05 -21.78 34.53
CA PRO A 189 -9.94 -22.31 35.55
C PRO A 189 -9.46 -21.96 36.96
N ASN A 190 -10.39 -21.58 37.85
CA ASN A 190 -10.08 -21.40 39.26
C ASN A 190 -9.78 -22.75 39.94
N ALA A 191 -9.14 -22.71 41.11
CA ALA A 191 -8.68 -23.92 41.80
C ALA A 191 -9.82 -24.93 42.11
N ASP A 192 -11.04 -24.42 42.30
CA ASP A 192 -12.22 -25.22 42.62
C ASP A 192 -12.94 -25.75 41.36
N GLY A 193 -12.52 -25.36 40.15
CA GLY A 193 -13.14 -25.75 38.88
C GLY A 193 -14.58 -25.24 38.70
N THR A 194 -14.92 -24.13 39.37
CA THR A 194 -16.26 -23.53 39.38
C THR A 194 -16.39 -22.32 38.46
N ASP A 195 -15.28 -21.76 38.02
CA ASP A 195 -15.22 -20.62 37.10
C ASP A 195 -13.92 -20.66 36.28
N GLY A 196 -13.88 -19.94 35.16
CA GLY A 196 -12.78 -20.01 34.20
C GLY A 196 -13.12 -19.38 32.83
N PRO A 197 -12.33 -19.67 31.79
CA PRO A 197 -12.60 -19.23 30.42
C PRO A 197 -13.80 -19.98 29.81
N PHE A 198 -14.45 -19.39 28.81
CA PHE A 198 -15.40 -20.10 27.96
C PHE A 198 -14.70 -21.19 27.14
N ALA A 199 -15.47 -22.21 26.72
CA ALA A 199 -14.98 -23.25 25.82
C ALA A 199 -15.12 -22.85 24.33
N SER A 200 -16.04 -21.94 23.99
CA SER A 200 -16.33 -21.58 22.59
C SER A 200 -16.33 -20.07 22.32
N LEU A 201 -15.99 -19.70 21.08
CA LEU A 201 -16.06 -18.30 20.61
C LEU A 201 -17.52 -17.81 20.53
N GLN A 202 -18.47 -18.68 20.17
CA GLN A 202 -19.90 -18.34 20.10
C GLN A 202 -20.45 -17.97 21.48
N LYS A 203 -19.95 -18.62 22.54
CA LYS A 203 -20.32 -18.24 23.91
C LYS A 203 -19.75 -16.87 24.28
N ALA A 204 -18.50 -16.58 23.91
CA ALA A 204 -17.89 -15.26 24.13
C ALA A 204 -18.65 -14.15 23.38
N GLN A 205 -18.99 -14.34 22.11
CA GLN A 205 -19.86 -13.43 21.34
C GLN A 205 -21.18 -13.16 22.07
N THR A 206 -21.87 -14.21 22.52
CA THR A 206 -23.15 -14.07 23.24
C THR A 206 -22.99 -13.28 24.54
N ALA A 207 -21.87 -13.47 25.25
CA ALA A 207 -21.56 -12.74 26.47
C ALA A 207 -21.29 -11.26 26.20
N MET A 208 -20.50 -10.94 25.17
CA MET A 208 -20.23 -9.55 24.75
C MET A 208 -21.52 -8.80 24.42
N ARG A 209 -22.44 -9.41 23.65
CA ARG A 209 -23.77 -8.84 23.33
C ARG A 209 -24.62 -8.49 24.56
N SER A 210 -24.31 -9.07 25.71
CA SER A 210 -25.07 -8.89 26.97
C SER A 210 -24.28 -8.11 28.03
N SER A 211 -23.18 -7.45 27.65
CA SER A 211 -22.27 -6.78 28.58
C SER A 211 -21.63 -5.52 27.97
N ASP A 212 -20.89 -4.77 28.79
CA ASP A 212 -20.05 -3.66 28.32
C ASP A 212 -18.62 -4.12 27.92
N ILE A 213 -18.35 -5.43 27.96
CA ILE A 213 -17.08 -6.01 27.48
C ILE A 213 -17.21 -6.28 25.99
N ASP A 214 -16.30 -5.71 25.22
CA ASP A 214 -16.22 -5.82 23.75
C ASP A 214 -15.07 -6.69 23.27
N THR A 215 -14.24 -7.21 24.17
CA THR A 215 -13.00 -7.92 23.83
C THR A 215 -13.02 -9.37 24.28
N THR A 216 -12.62 -10.26 23.38
CA THR A 216 -12.37 -11.69 23.66
C THR A 216 -10.89 -12.02 23.45
N TYR A 217 -10.25 -12.52 24.50
CA TYR A 217 -8.89 -13.05 24.52
C TYR A 217 -8.88 -14.56 24.32
N ILE A 218 -8.32 -15.02 23.21
CA ILE A 218 -8.30 -16.44 22.84
C ILE A 218 -6.95 -17.03 23.24
N ARG A 219 -6.98 -17.99 24.18
CA ARG A 219 -5.78 -18.71 24.63
C ARG A 219 -5.25 -19.61 23.53
N GLY A 220 -3.98 -20.00 23.62
CA GLY A 220 -3.38 -20.96 22.69
C GLY A 220 -4.09 -22.32 22.72
N GLY A 221 -4.24 -22.93 21.54
CA GLY A 221 -4.95 -24.19 21.36
C GLY A 221 -5.61 -24.32 19.99
N ASP A 222 -6.21 -25.49 19.74
CA ASP A 222 -6.86 -25.84 18.47
C ASP A 222 -8.39 -25.75 18.60
N TYR A 223 -9.00 -24.80 17.88
CA TYR A 223 -10.42 -24.51 17.94
C TYR A 223 -11.13 -24.98 16.68
N HIS A 224 -11.85 -26.10 16.80
CA HIS A 224 -12.68 -26.66 15.74
C HIS A 224 -14.12 -26.16 15.86
N GLN A 225 -14.49 -25.18 15.05
CA GLN A 225 -15.82 -24.58 15.06
C GLN A 225 -16.48 -24.55 13.68
N ASN A 226 -17.81 -24.59 13.65
CA ASN A 226 -18.59 -24.46 12.40
C ASN A 226 -18.78 -22.99 11.99
N GLY A 227 -17.69 -22.22 12.01
CA GLY A 227 -17.68 -20.77 11.76
C GLY A 227 -18.26 -19.92 12.90
N LEU A 228 -17.94 -18.62 12.86
CA LEU A 228 -18.53 -17.58 13.71
C LEU A 228 -19.06 -16.46 12.81
N TRP A 229 -20.32 -16.07 12.96
CA TRP A 229 -20.92 -14.99 12.18
C TRP A 229 -21.22 -13.79 13.08
N LEU A 230 -20.63 -12.64 12.73
CA LEU A 230 -20.79 -11.37 13.41
C LEU A 230 -21.80 -10.51 12.64
N ASP A 231 -22.79 -9.96 13.36
CA ASP A 231 -23.81 -9.08 12.80
C ASP A 231 -23.76 -7.68 13.42
N GLY A 232 -24.72 -6.81 13.10
CA GLY A 232 -24.75 -5.43 13.61
C GLY A 232 -24.68 -5.31 15.14
N GLN A 233 -25.10 -6.33 15.90
CA GLN A 233 -24.99 -6.37 17.37
C GLN A 233 -23.56 -6.55 17.87
N ASP A 234 -22.66 -7.03 17.02
CA ASP A 234 -21.25 -7.27 17.32
C ASP A 234 -20.38 -6.09 16.87
N SER A 235 -20.97 -4.92 16.61
CA SER A 235 -20.18 -3.75 16.23
C SER A 235 -19.29 -3.28 17.38
N GLY A 236 -18.03 -2.96 17.10
CA GLY A 236 -17.04 -2.53 18.08
C GLY A 236 -16.28 -3.66 18.79
N VAL A 237 -16.61 -4.93 18.51
CA VAL A 237 -15.96 -6.04 19.22
C VAL A 237 -14.57 -6.37 18.69
N THR A 238 -13.74 -6.93 19.55
CA THR A 238 -12.39 -7.41 19.25
C THR A 238 -12.25 -8.89 19.60
N PHE A 239 -11.79 -9.69 18.65
CA PHE A 239 -11.30 -11.05 18.87
C PHE A 239 -9.79 -11.06 18.66
N THR A 240 -9.04 -11.35 19.73
CA THR A 240 -7.57 -11.27 19.74
C THR A 240 -6.95 -12.45 20.46
N SER A 241 -5.76 -12.89 20.04
CA SER A 241 -5.01 -13.91 20.76
C SER A 241 -4.50 -13.40 22.12
N TYR A 242 -4.28 -14.32 23.06
CA TYR A 242 -3.75 -13.97 24.37
C TYR A 242 -2.23 -13.76 24.34
N GLY A 243 -1.81 -12.61 23.84
CA GLY A 243 -0.40 -12.29 23.62
C GLY A 243 0.19 -13.14 22.50
N ASN A 244 1.37 -13.73 22.73
CA ASN A 244 2.04 -14.58 21.73
C ASN A 244 1.56 -16.06 21.75
N GLU A 245 0.43 -16.35 22.40
CA GLU A 245 -0.16 -17.69 22.36
C GLU A 245 -0.79 -17.96 20.99
N THR A 246 -0.53 -19.13 20.41
CA THR A 246 -1.07 -19.51 19.10
C THR A 246 -2.46 -20.10 19.23
N ALA A 247 -3.49 -19.29 18.93
CA ALA A 247 -4.87 -19.74 18.82
C ALA A 247 -5.18 -20.13 17.37
N VAL A 248 -5.33 -21.43 17.09
CA VAL A 248 -5.60 -21.95 15.74
C VAL A 248 -7.09 -22.16 15.56
N ILE A 249 -7.69 -21.45 14.61
CA ILE A 249 -9.08 -21.57 14.21
C ILE A 249 -9.12 -22.48 12.98
N HIS A 250 -9.63 -23.70 13.16
CA HIS A 250 -9.77 -24.65 12.08
C HIS A 250 -11.08 -24.41 11.32
N GLY A 251 -10.98 -24.27 10.00
CA GLY A 251 -12.13 -24.28 9.10
C GLY A 251 -12.94 -25.57 9.27
N GLY A 252 -14.23 -25.44 9.56
CA GLY A 252 -15.11 -26.61 9.66
C GLY A 252 -15.28 -27.26 8.28
N SER A 253 -15.24 -28.59 8.20
CA SER A 253 -15.48 -29.34 6.94
C SER A 253 -16.87 -29.13 6.31
N GLN A 254 -17.75 -28.40 7.00
CA GLN A 254 -19.12 -28.05 6.58
C GLN A 254 -19.32 -26.53 6.44
N ALA A 255 -18.35 -25.71 6.83
CA ALA A 255 -18.46 -24.25 6.82
C ALA A 255 -17.56 -23.67 5.73
N SER A 256 -18.14 -22.92 4.80
CA SER A 256 -17.40 -22.19 3.77
C SER A 256 -16.77 -20.90 4.29
N VAL A 257 -16.99 -20.53 5.57
CA VAL A 257 -16.47 -19.32 6.21
C VAL A 257 -16.09 -19.62 7.65
N SER A 258 -14.86 -19.27 8.08
CA SER A 258 -14.44 -19.41 9.49
C SER A 258 -14.89 -18.22 10.35
N PHE A 259 -14.68 -16.99 9.86
CA PHE A 259 -15.25 -15.76 10.42
C PHE A 259 -16.03 -15.01 9.35
N GLY A 260 -17.33 -14.85 9.57
CA GLY A 260 -18.21 -14.09 8.70
C GLY A 260 -18.65 -12.80 9.35
N LEU A 261 -18.73 -11.72 8.58
CA LEU A 261 -19.18 -10.42 9.06
C LEU A 261 -20.28 -9.89 8.13
N GLY A 262 -21.45 -9.62 8.68
CA GLY A 262 -22.63 -9.16 7.93
C GLY A 262 -23.38 -8.06 8.67
N GLY A 263 -23.16 -6.80 8.31
CA GLY A 263 -23.77 -5.64 8.98
C GLY A 263 -23.01 -5.14 10.23
N ALA A 264 -21.96 -5.85 10.66
CA ALA A 264 -21.11 -5.43 11.78
C ALA A 264 -20.22 -4.24 11.37
N ARG A 265 -19.86 -3.40 12.33
CA ARG A 265 -18.97 -2.24 12.11
C ARG A 265 -17.86 -2.19 13.15
N ASN A 266 -16.70 -1.65 12.79
CA ASN A 266 -15.60 -1.42 13.75
C ASN A 266 -15.17 -2.69 14.48
N VAL A 267 -15.11 -3.82 13.76
CA VAL A 267 -14.71 -5.11 14.33
C VAL A 267 -13.22 -5.34 14.09
N THR A 268 -12.53 -5.81 15.13
CA THR A 268 -11.13 -6.22 15.03
C THR A 268 -11.00 -7.72 15.19
N ILE A 269 -10.27 -8.36 14.26
CA ILE A 269 -9.80 -9.75 14.37
C ILE A 269 -8.28 -9.71 14.24
N GLU A 270 -7.58 -10.05 15.31
CA GLU A 270 -6.12 -9.91 15.34
C GLU A 270 -5.37 -11.07 16.02
N GLY A 271 -4.15 -11.33 15.57
CA GLY A 271 -3.26 -12.29 16.21
C GLY A 271 -3.69 -13.75 16.10
N LEU A 272 -4.70 -14.08 15.30
CA LEU A 272 -5.24 -15.44 15.19
C LEU A 272 -4.53 -16.22 14.09
N THR A 273 -4.47 -17.54 14.24
CA THR A 273 -4.05 -18.45 13.16
C THR A 273 -5.28 -19.12 12.58
N PHE A 274 -5.41 -19.13 11.26
CA PHE A 274 -6.46 -19.82 10.51
C PHE A 274 -5.85 -20.96 9.72
N ALA A 275 -6.45 -22.16 9.81
CA ALA A 275 -5.97 -23.35 9.15
C ALA A 275 -7.12 -24.27 8.69
N ASP A 276 -6.79 -25.25 7.85
CA ASP A 276 -7.71 -26.30 7.40
C ASP A 276 -9.01 -25.79 6.75
N GLY A 277 -8.92 -24.70 5.98
CA GLY A 277 -10.01 -24.19 5.17
C GLY A 277 -10.49 -25.18 4.11
N VAL A 278 -11.74 -25.03 3.68
CA VAL A 278 -12.30 -25.82 2.57
C VAL A 278 -11.98 -25.15 1.23
N VAL A 279 -11.75 -25.95 0.20
CA VAL A 279 -11.54 -25.43 -1.18
C VAL A 279 -12.73 -24.56 -1.59
N GLY A 280 -12.44 -23.34 -2.04
CA GLY A 280 -13.45 -22.34 -2.42
C GLY A 280 -14.19 -21.68 -1.24
N GLY A 281 -13.85 -22.01 0.01
CA GLY A 281 -14.29 -21.28 1.20
C GLY A 281 -13.35 -20.13 1.55
N HIS A 282 -13.75 -19.28 2.49
CA HIS A 282 -13.01 -18.13 2.98
C HIS A 282 -12.60 -18.35 4.44
N TYR A 283 -11.40 -17.97 4.84
CA TYR A 283 -11.08 -17.91 6.28
C TYR A 283 -11.82 -16.75 6.93
N VAL A 284 -11.79 -15.57 6.31
CA VAL A 284 -12.57 -14.41 6.71
C VAL A 284 -13.36 -13.88 5.52
N PHE A 285 -14.66 -13.66 5.72
CA PHE A 285 -15.55 -13.09 4.71
C PHE A 285 -16.41 -11.98 5.32
N ALA A 286 -16.21 -10.76 4.85
CA ALA A 286 -17.03 -9.61 5.22
C ALA A 286 -17.91 -9.16 4.05
N ASP A 287 -19.20 -9.00 4.29
CA ASP A 287 -20.17 -8.46 3.33
C ASP A 287 -21.10 -7.46 4.00
N ASN A 288 -21.27 -6.28 3.41
CA ASN A 288 -22.13 -5.21 3.94
C ASN A 288 -21.78 -4.83 5.39
N ALA A 289 -20.49 -4.66 5.67
CA ALA A 289 -19.92 -4.23 6.95
C ALA A 289 -19.17 -2.89 6.77
N ALA A 290 -18.41 -2.42 7.77
CA ALA A 290 -17.52 -1.26 7.59
C ALA A 290 -16.51 -1.11 8.74
N GLY A 291 -15.39 -0.42 8.51
CA GLY A 291 -14.44 -0.09 9.58
C GLY A 291 -13.74 -1.32 10.17
N LEU A 292 -13.54 -2.37 9.36
CA LEU A 292 -13.02 -3.64 9.85
C LEU A 292 -11.50 -3.61 9.96
N THR A 293 -10.94 -4.30 10.95
CA THR A 293 -9.49 -4.47 11.10
C THR A 293 -9.15 -5.95 11.19
N PHE A 294 -8.37 -6.43 10.23
CA PHE A 294 -7.78 -7.76 10.23
C PHE A 294 -6.26 -7.59 10.36
N ALA A 295 -5.74 -7.76 11.57
CA ALA A 295 -4.36 -7.40 11.88
C ALA A 295 -3.54 -8.59 12.40
N ASN A 296 -2.31 -8.75 11.94
CA ASN A 296 -1.36 -9.70 12.54
C ASN A 296 -1.88 -11.15 12.59
N ASN A 297 -2.73 -11.55 11.65
CA ASN A 297 -3.23 -12.92 11.56
C ASN A 297 -2.28 -13.78 10.72
N VAL A 298 -2.37 -15.08 10.90
CA VAL A 298 -1.68 -16.08 10.09
C VAL A 298 -2.73 -16.94 9.40
N VAL A 299 -2.66 -17.08 8.08
CA VAL A 299 -3.56 -17.92 7.28
C VAL A 299 -2.74 -18.98 6.57
N LYS A 300 -3.06 -20.25 6.81
CA LYS A 300 -2.33 -21.39 6.24
C LYS A 300 -3.27 -22.38 5.57
N GLY A 301 -3.05 -22.61 4.27
CA GLY A 301 -3.73 -23.64 3.50
C GLY A 301 -4.92 -23.14 2.68
N GLY A 302 -5.64 -24.08 2.06
CA GLY A 302 -6.57 -23.82 0.94
C GLY A 302 -7.74 -22.87 1.20
N GLY A 303 -8.40 -22.44 0.12
CA GLY A 303 -9.47 -21.44 0.12
C GLY A 303 -8.98 -20.00 -0.08
N TYR A 304 -9.89 -19.05 -0.03
CA TYR A 304 -9.61 -17.62 0.05
C TYR A 304 -9.11 -17.25 1.45
N GLY A 305 -8.15 -16.34 1.53
CA GLY A 305 -7.70 -15.77 2.80
C GLY A 305 -8.75 -14.85 3.42
N ILE A 306 -8.59 -13.55 3.20
CA ILE A 306 -9.48 -12.50 3.71
C ILE A 306 -10.19 -11.84 2.53
N THR A 307 -11.52 -11.88 2.55
CA THR A 307 -12.36 -11.24 1.54
C THR A 307 -13.21 -10.15 2.17
N VAL A 308 -13.17 -8.96 1.55
CA VAL A 308 -13.89 -7.76 1.97
C VAL A 308 -14.78 -7.33 0.80
N GLN A 309 -16.09 -7.34 0.98
CA GLN A 309 -17.08 -7.02 -0.05
C GLN A 309 -18.11 -6.05 0.50
N ASN A 310 -18.52 -5.03 -0.26
CA ASN A 310 -19.46 -4.01 0.21
C ASN A 310 -19.10 -3.47 1.61
N SER A 311 -17.81 -3.40 1.94
CA SER A 311 -17.34 -3.19 3.32
C SER A 311 -16.21 -2.16 3.35
N ALA A 312 -16.60 -0.89 3.23
CA ALA A 312 -15.68 0.24 3.16
C ALA A 312 -14.87 0.46 4.45
N GLU A 313 -13.79 1.22 4.33
CA GLU A 313 -12.92 1.65 5.43
C GLU A 313 -12.30 0.47 6.20
N SER A 314 -12.02 -0.63 5.50
CA SER A 314 -11.43 -1.84 6.09
C SER A 314 -9.90 -1.81 6.05
N GLN A 315 -9.27 -2.57 6.94
CA GLN A 315 -7.82 -2.68 7.06
C GLN A 315 -7.42 -4.16 7.09
N VAL A 316 -6.54 -4.57 6.19
CA VAL A 316 -5.89 -5.89 6.17
C VAL A 316 -4.40 -5.64 6.33
N VAL A 317 -3.91 -5.71 7.57
CA VAL A 317 -2.57 -5.21 7.93
C VAL A 317 -1.70 -6.21 8.69
N GLY A 318 -0.42 -6.33 8.33
CA GLY A 318 0.52 -7.15 9.11
C GLY A 318 0.26 -8.66 9.08
N ASN A 319 -0.59 -9.16 8.17
CA ASN A 319 -0.96 -10.57 8.15
C ASN A 319 0.04 -11.40 7.34
N GLN A 320 0.11 -12.70 7.66
CA GLN A 320 0.86 -13.67 6.90
C GLN A 320 -0.06 -14.69 6.24
N PHE A 321 0.13 -14.93 4.95
CA PHE A 321 -0.59 -15.92 4.17
C PHE A 321 0.40 -16.90 3.55
N ASP A 322 0.11 -18.19 3.68
CA ASP A 322 0.88 -19.23 3.00
C ASP A 322 -0.05 -20.27 2.41
N SER A 323 0.15 -20.55 1.12
CA SER A 323 -0.53 -21.63 0.41
C SER A 323 -2.05 -21.50 0.41
N THR A 324 -2.57 -20.27 0.24
CA THR A 324 -4.01 -20.05 0.04
C THR A 324 -4.45 -20.74 -1.24
N GLY A 325 -5.69 -21.25 -1.28
CA GLY A 325 -6.20 -21.95 -2.45
C GLY A 325 -6.65 -21.02 -3.56
N ALA A 326 -7.01 -19.79 -3.21
CA ALA A 326 -7.39 -18.67 -4.07
C ALA A 326 -6.68 -17.39 -3.56
N GLU A 327 -7.25 -16.21 -3.82
CA GLU A 327 -6.72 -14.92 -3.38
C GLU A 327 -6.42 -14.95 -1.87
N ALA A 328 -5.23 -14.50 -1.50
CA ALA A 328 -4.91 -14.27 -0.10
C ALA A 328 -5.73 -13.08 0.44
N ILE A 329 -5.86 -12.03 -0.37
CA ILE A 329 -6.64 -10.83 -0.03
C ILE A 329 -7.50 -10.45 -1.24
N PHE A 330 -8.83 -10.41 -1.04
CA PHE A 330 -9.76 -9.99 -2.09
C PHE A 330 -10.63 -8.83 -1.62
N VAL A 331 -10.38 -7.64 -2.17
CA VAL A 331 -11.20 -6.44 -1.95
C VAL A 331 -12.16 -6.28 -3.13
N LYS A 332 -13.43 -6.55 -2.87
CA LYS A 332 -14.51 -6.62 -3.85
C LYS A 332 -15.41 -5.40 -3.79
N ALA A 333 -16.26 -5.27 -4.81
CA ALA A 333 -17.07 -4.11 -5.07
C ALA A 333 -17.70 -3.46 -3.84
N GLY A 334 -17.63 -2.12 -3.77
CA GLY A 334 -18.18 -1.31 -2.67
C GLY A 334 -17.37 -1.33 -1.38
N SER A 335 -16.09 -1.70 -1.43
CA SER A 335 -15.18 -1.73 -0.26
C SER A 335 -14.13 -0.62 -0.34
N ASP A 336 -14.61 0.60 -0.63
CA ASP A 336 -13.77 1.79 -0.83
C ASP A 336 -12.94 2.12 0.42
N PHE A 337 -11.83 2.85 0.23
CA PHE A 337 -10.94 3.28 1.30
C PHE A 337 -10.31 2.12 2.10
N THR A 338 -10.27 0.92 1.52
CA THR A 338 -9.59 -0.22 2.15
C THR A 338 -8.07 -0.02 2.13
N ILE A 339 -7.40 -0.37 3.23
CA ILE A 339 -5.95 -0.38 3.34
C ILE A 339 -5.47 -1.84 3.42
N VAL A 340 -4.60 -2.22 2.50
CA VAL A 340 -3.91 -3.51 2.46
C VAL A 340 -2.43 -3.23 2.63
N SER A 341 -1.90 -3.44 3.85
CA SER A 341 -0.53 -3.04 4.16
C SER A 341 0.27 -4.06 4.94
N ASP A 342 1.58 -4.13 4.71
CA ASP A 342 2.51 -4.91 5.55
C ASP A 342 2.18 -6.41 5.61
N ASN A 343 1.52 -6.95 4.58
CA ASN A 343 1.20 -8.37 4.52
C ASN A 343 2.30 -9.15 3.80
N LEU A 344 2.66 -10.31 4.37
CA LEU A 344 3.51 -11.29 3.71
C LEU A 344 2.64 -12.39 3.11
N ILE A 345 2.74 -12.59 1.81
CA ILE A 345 1.97 -13.58 1.07
C ILE A 345 2.94 -14.50 0.33
N LYS A 346 2.93 -15.80 0.65
CA LYS A 346 3.73 -16.82 -0.03
C LYS A 346 2.83 -17.87 -0.67
N HIS A 347 3.14 -18.27 -1.88
CA HIS A 347 2.38 -19.30 -2.61
C HIS A 347 0.86 -19.04 -2.65
N PRO A 348 0.39 -17.83 -3.00
CA PRO A 348 -1.04 -17.60 -3.15
C PRO A 348 -1.61 -18.46 -4.29
N ASN A 349 -2.94 -18.66 -4.31
CA ASN A 349 -3.63 -19.34 -5.40
C ASN A 349 -3.07 -20.76 -5.68
N ALA A 350 -2.60 -21.45 -4.65
CA ALA A 350 -1.97 -22.77 -4.77
C ALA A 350 -2.90 -23.85 -5.34
N ALA A 351 -4.22 -23.67 -5.23
CA ALA A 351 -5.21 -24.64 -5.71
C ALA A 351 -5.84 -24.24 -7.05
N ASP A 352 -6.34 -23.02 -7.21
CA ASP A 352 -6.97 -22.57 -8.46
C ASP A 352 -5.96 -22.10 -9.51
N ARG A 353 -4.78 -21.66 -9.08
CA ARG A 353 -3.69 -21.13 -9.90
C ARG A 353 -4.11 -19.92 -10.76
N GLY A 354 -5.17 -19.21 -10.36
CA GLY A 354 -5.77 -18.14 -11.14
C GLY A 354 -5.76 -16.79 -10.42
N ASP A 355 -6.07 -15.75 -11.17
CA ASP A 355 -6.32 -14.39 -10.74
C ASP A 355 -5.15 -13.75 -9.98
N ALA A 356 -5.23 -13.50 -8.67
CA ALA A 356 -4.13 -12.82 -7.98
C ALA A 356 -3.95 -13.13 -6.49
N GLY A 357 -2.74 -12.91 -5.98
CA GLY A 357 -2.49 -12.95 -4.53
C GLY A 357 -3.27 -11.86 -3.78
N ILE A 358 -3.21 -10.62 -4.28
CA ILE A 358 -4.04 -9.50 -3.87
C ILE A 358 -4.89 -9.06 -5.06
N TRP A 359 -6.22 -9.08 -4.93
CA TRP A 359 -7.13 -8.58 -5.96
C TRP A 359 -8.01 -7.45 -5.43
N ILE A 360 -7.96 -6.29 -6.10
CA ILE A 360 -8.88 -5.17 -5.91
C ILE A 360 -9.81 -5.06 -7.13
N ASN A 361 -11.11 -5.27 -6.93
CA ASN A 361 -12.13 -5.22 -8.00
C ASN A 361 -13.39 -4.50 -7.52
N GLY A 362 -13.79 -3.43 -8.21
CA GLY A 362 -14.98 -2.64 -7.92
C GLY A 362 -14.89 -1.71 -6.70
N SER A 363 -13.67 -1.40 -6.24
CA SER A 363 -13.46 -0.56 -5.06
C SER A 363 -12.49 0.57 -5.38
N SER A 364 -12.76 1.75 -4.84
CA SER A 364 -12.00 2.96 -5.08
C SER A 364 -11.26 3.46 -3.84
N ASP A 365 -10.26 4.32 -4.06
CA ASP A 365 -9.47 4.94 -2.98
C ASP A 365 -8.77 3.91 -2.08
N VAL A 366 -8.46 2.74 -2.63
CA VAL A 366 -7.78 1.65 -1.95
C VAL A 366 -6.27 1.88 -1.94
N LYS A 367 -5.61 1.53 -0.84
CA LYS A 367 -4.15 1.56 -0.73
C LYS A 367 -3.61 0.16 -0.56
N VAL A 368 -2.66 -0.23 -1.41
CA VAL A 368 -1.93 -1.50 -1.37
C VAL A 368 -0.45 -1.14 -1.16
N THR A 369 0.02 -1.20 0.09
CA THR A 369 1.33 -0.66 0.46
C THR A 369 2.21 -1.62 1.25
N HIS A 370 3.53 -1.60 1.05
CA HIS A 370 4.46 -2.36 1.91
C HIS A 370 4.16 -3.86 2.02
N ASN A 371 3.51 -4.47 1.02
CA ASN A 371 3.27 -5.91 1.01
C ASN A 371 4.44 -6.62 0.34
N GLN A 372 4.70 -7.86 0.76
CA GLN A 372 5.64 -8.76 0.09
C GLN A 372 4.88 -9.98 -0.41
N ILE A 373 4.94 -10.23 -1.72
CA ILE A 373 4.26 -11.34 -2.39
C ILE A 373 5.29 -12.19 -3.12
N GLU A 374 5.28 -13.49 -2.81
CA GLU A 374 6.23 -14.48 -3.32
C GLU A 374 5.50 -15.64 -4.00
N ASP A 375 6.07 -16.12 -5.11
CA ASP A 375 5.70 -17.39 -5.75
C ASP A 375 4.23 -17.44 -6.23
N SER A 376 3.76 -16.38 -6.91
CA SER A 376 2.39 -16.35 -7.45
C SER A 376 2.32 -17.05 -8.82
N PRO A 377 1.40 -18.02 -9.01
CA PRO A 377 1.23 -18.69 -10.31
C PRO A 377 0.74 -17.71 -11.41
N GLU A 378 -0.07 -16.72 -11.03
CA GLU A 378 -0.54 -15.66 -11.91
C GLU A 378 -0.17 -14.29 -11.32
N LYS A 379 -1.08 -13.33 -11.20
CA LYS A 379 -0.70 -11.97 -10.83
C LYS A 379 -0.37 -11.92 -9.33
N ALA A 380 0.63 -11.15 -8.91
CA ALA A 380 0.84 -10.94 -7.47
C ALA A 380 -0.17 -9.92 -6.95
N ILE A 381 -0.33 -8.82 -7.68
CA ILE A 381 -1.31 -7.77 -7.40
C ILE A 381 -2.12 -7.51 -8.67
N ALA A 382 -3.44 -7.65 -8.60
CA ALA A 382 -4.38 -7.29 -9.65
C ALA A 382 -5.32 -6.18 -9.20
N VAL A 383 -5.54 -5.17 -10.06
CA VAL A 383 -6.41 -4.03 -9.78
C VAL A 383 -7.28 -3.71 -11.00
N GLY A 384 -8.57 -3.49 -10.77
CA GLY A 384 -9.40 -2.80 -11.74
C GLY A 384 -10.73 -3.49 -12.06
N SER A 385 -11.29 -3.14 -13.22
CA SER A 385 -12.62 -3.56 -13.67
C SER A 385 -12.55 -4.56 -14.81
N VAL A 386 -13.24 -5.68 -14.65
CA VAL A 386 -13.38 -6.73 -15.67
C VAL A 386 -14.75 -6.68 -16.37
N GLN A 387 -15.70 -5.87 -15.87
CA GLN A 387 -17.01 -5.67 -16.49
C GLN A 387 -17.06 -4.43 -17.36
N THR A 388 -17.89 -4.47 -18.41
CA THR A 388 -18.12 -3.34 -19.31
C THR A 388 -19.36 -2.51 -18.94
N ASP A 389 -20.15 -2.98 -17.97
CA ASP A 389 -21.36 -2.30 -17.51
C ASP A 389 -21.10 -1.32 -16.34
N GLY A 390 -19.85 -1.23 -15.89
CA GLY A 390 -19.41 -0.39 -14.78
C GLY A 390 -19.80 -0.90 -13.39
N SER A 391 -20.31 -2.14 -13.27
CA SER A 391 -20.71 -2.72 -11.98
C SER A 391 -19.53 -2.97 -11.02
N ASP A 392 -18.33 -3.09 -11.55
CA ASP A 392 -17.08 -3.25 -10.80
C ASP A 392 -16.08 -2.12 -11.10
N ALA A 393 -16.61 -0.91 -11.34
CA ALA A 393 -15.76 0.24 -11.59
C ALA A 393 -14.80 0.51 -10.42
N THR A 394 -13.52 0.74 -10.72
CA THR A 394 -12.42 0.87 -9.78
C THR A 394 -11.63 2.13 -10.11
N HIS A 395 -11.41 3.02 -9.13
CA HIS A 395 -10.69 4.28 -9.32
C HIS A 395 -9.71 4.56 -8.17
N ARG A 396 -8.64 5.32 -8.45
CA ARG A 396 -7.72 5.86 -7.43
C ARG A 396 -7.11 4.83 -6.48
N VAL A 397 -6.78 3.64 -6.99
CA VAL A 397 -6.00 2.66 -6.23
C VAL A 397 -4.53 3.06 -6.24
N THR A 398 -3.91 3.06 -5.07
CA THR A 398 -2.47 3.33 -4.89
C THR A 398 -1.74 2.04 -4.57
N ILE A 399 -0.84 1.61 -5.45
CA ILE A 399 0.03 0.45 -5.30
C ILE A 399 1.44 0.97 -5.06
N ALA A 400 1.90 0.98 -3.81
CA ALA A 400 3.17 1.61 -3.47
C ALA A 400 4.06 0.80 -2.53
N TYR A 401 5.38 0.85 -2.74
CA TYR A 401 6.35 0.21 -1.84
C TYR A 401 6.15 -1.30 -1.64
N ASN A 402 5.53 -2.00 -2.60
CA ASN A 402 5.37 -3.45 -2.53
C ASN A 402 6.59 -4.14 -3.15
N LYS A 403 6.91 -5.32 -2.61
CA LYS A 403 7.96 -6.22 -3.12
C LYS A 403 7.31 -7.47 -3.70
N VAL A 404 7.45 -7.66 -5.01
CA VAL A 404 6.90 -8.81 -5.75
C VAL A 404 8.07 -9.66 -6.24
N ILE A 405 8.10 -10.93 -5.82
CA ILE A 405 9.17 -11.88 -6.11
C ILE A 405 8.53 -13.12 -6.75
N ASP A 406 9.05 -13.52 -7.91
CA ASP A 406 8.65 -14.75 -8.60
C ASP A 406 7.12 -14.83 -8.82
N ALA A 407 6.58 -13.85 -9.55
CA ALA A 407 5.15 -13.76 -9.86
C ALA A 407 4.85 -14.08 -11.34
N ASN A 408 3.61 -14.44 -11.64
CA ASN A 408 3.14 -14.79 -12.98
C ASN A 408 3.99 -15.91 -13.60
N LEU A 409 4.12 -17.00 -12.86
CA LEU A 409 4.97 -18.14 -13.20
C LEU A 409 4.35 -19.05 -14.27
N ASP A 410 3.02 -19.08 -14.37
CA ASP A 410 2.30 -20.11 -15.14
C ASP A 410 1.33 -19.57 -16.21
N SER A 411 0.84 -18.34 -16.05
CA SER A 411 -0.20 -17.80 -16.94
C SER A 411 0.36 -16.91 -18.03
N ASN A 412 -0.22 -17.03 -19.23
CA ASN A 412 -0.01 -16.06 -20.30
C ASN A 412 -0.97 -14.88 -20.09
N ASP A 413 -0.56 -13.69 -20.52
CA ASP A 413 -1.38 -12.48 -20.41
C ASP A 413 -1.55 -12.01 -18.96
N GLY A 414 -0.41 -11.83 -18.29
CA GLY A 414 -0.37 -11.39 -16.91
C GLY A 414 0.94 -10.72 -16.55
N GLY A 415 1.06 -10.33 -15.28
CA GLY A 415 2.29 -9.71 -14.78
C GLY A 415 2.37 -9.71 -13.27
N GLY A 416 3.52 -9.29 -12.74
CA GLY A 416 3.70 -9.16 -11.29
C GLY A 416 2.67 -8.20 -10.71
N ILE A 417 2.58 -7.00 -11.28
CA ILE A 417 1.50 -6.04 -11.03
C ILE A 417 0.67 -5.89 -12.31
N TYR A 418 -0.63 -6.11 -12.20
CA TYR A 418 -1.55 -6.14 -13.34
C TYR A 418 -2.76 -5.23 -13.10
N LEU A 419 -3.03 -4.35 -14.06
CA LEU A 419 -4.19 -3.46 -14.05
C LEU A 419 -5.12 -3.77 -15.23
N ILE A 420 -6.43 -3.64 -15.04
CA ILE A 420 -7.44 -3.84 -16.09
C ILE A 420 -8.56 -2.80 -16.01
N ASN A 421 -9.07 -2.30 -17.13
CA ASN A 421 -10.02 -1.19 -17.15
C ASN A 421 -11.11 -1.35 -18.22
N ARG A 422 -11.90 -2.43 -18.12
CA ARG A 422 -13.01 -2.68 -19.06
C ARG A 422 -14.18 -1.70 -18.90
N GLN A 423 -14.23 -0.94 -17.81
CA GLN A 423 -15.09 0.25 -17.63
C GLN A 423 -14.74 1.41 -18.58
N GLN A 424 -13.52 1.45 -19.15
CA GLN A 424 -13.06 2.43 -20.14
C GLN A 424 -13.23 3.92 -19.76
N ASP A 425 -12.85 4.28 -18.55
CA ASP A 425 -12.66 5.69 -18.14
C ASP A 425 -11.24 5.93 -17.60
N LEU A 426 -10.97 7.15 -17.11
CA LEU A 426 -9.69 7.48 -16.48
C LEU A 426 -9.71 6.98 -15.03
N THR A 427 -8.81 6.04 -14.73
CA THR A 427 -8.78 5.32 -13.45
C THR A 427 -8.09 6.10 -12.34
N ASP A 428 -7.16 7.01 -12.68
CA ASP A 428 -6.25 7.69 -11.76
C ASP A 428 -5.52 6.71 -10.80
N HIS A 429 -5.24 5.49 -11.27
CA HIS A 429 -4.46 4.52 -10.51
C HIS A 429 -2.98 4.94 -10.45
N THR A 430 -2.31 4.63 -9.35
CA THR A 430 -0.89 4.91 -9.17
C THR A 430 -0.13 3.64 -8.80
N VAL A 431 0.98 3.39 -9.49
CA VAL A 431 1.91 2.27 -9.28
C VAL A 431 3.27 2.89 -9.04
N VAL A 432 3.67 3.05 -7.79
CA VAL A 432 4.82 3.87 -7.41
C VAL A 432 5.79 3.19 -6.45
N ASN A 433 7.09 3.25 -6.74
CA ASN A 433 8.13 2.75 -5.84
C ASN A 433 7.96 1.26 -5.45
N ASN A 434 7.52 0.41 -6.37
CA ASN A 434 7.48 -1.03 -6.16
C ASN A 434 8.75 -1.70 -6.71
N GLU A 435 9.10 -2.87 -6.18
CA GLU A 435 10.07 -3.78 -6.78
C GLU A 435 9.34 -5.00 -7.34
N VAL A 436 9.58 -5.34 -8.60
CA VAL A 436 8.95 -6.49 -9.27
C VAL A 436 9.99 -7.32 -10.00
N THR A 437 10.10 -8.60 -9.62
CA THR A 437 11.12 -9.51 -10.13
C THR A 437 10.58 -10.90 -10.43
N GLY A 438 11.23 -11.58 -11.39
CA GLY A 438 11.12 -13.02 -11.55
C GLY A 438 9.88 -13.52 -12.26
N THR A 439 9.25 -12.73 -13.15
CA THR A 439 8.22 -13.35 -14.02
C THR A 439 8.82 -14.35 -15.00
N THR A 440 8.12 -15.46 -15.25
CA THR A 440 8.65 -16.55 -16.08
C THR A 440 7.69 -17.09 -17.13
N ALA A 441 6.40 -16.77 -17.11
CA ALA A 441 5.48 -17.35 -18.07
C ALA A 441 5.75 -16.85 -19.51
N THR A 442 5.76 -17.81 -20.44
CA THR A 442 5.95 -17.61 -21.89
C THR A 442 4.89 -18.40 -22.67
N THR A 443 4.57 -17.97 -23.88
CA THR A 443 3.70 -18.76 -24.77
C THR A 443 4.33 -20.12 -25.12
N PRO A 444 3.57 -21.10 -25.66
CA PRO A 444 4.15 -22.35 -26.16
C PRO A 444 5.20 -22.18 -27.27
N SER A 445 5.19 -21.05 -27.99
CA SER A 445 6.21 -20.67 -28.97
C SER A 445 7.44 -20.01 -28.35
N GLY A 446 7.41 -19.71 -27.04
CA GLY A 446 8.47 -19.04 -26.30
C GLY A 446 8.42 -17.52 -26.36
N ASP A 447 7.32 -16.95 -26.86
CA ASP A 447 7.15 -15.50 -26.93
C ASP A 447 6.84 -14.92 -25.54
N VAL A 448 7.20 -13.65 -25.35
CA VAL A 448 6.90 -12.86 -24.15
C VAL A 448 5.38 -12.90 -23.90
N SER A 449 4.98 -13.42 -22.75
CA SER A 449 3.57 -13.44 -22.32
C SER A 449 3.38 -13.06 -20.85
N SER A 450 4.45 -12.64 -20.18
CA SER A 450 4.43 -12.12 -18.82
C SER A 450 5.28 -10.86 -18.71
N TRP A 451 4.87 -9.95 -17.83
CA TRP A 451 5.48 -8.63 -17.66
C TRP A 451 5.67 -8.31 -16.18
N GLY A 452 6.66 -7.50 -15.82
CA GLY A 452 6.78 -6.99 -14.47
C GLY A 452 5.56 -6.14 -14.09
N ILE A 453 5.28 -5.10 -14.88
CA ILE A 453 4.09 -4.26 -14.71
C ILE A 453 3.28 -4.26 -16.00
N TYR A 454 2.01 -4.65 -15.92
CA TYR A 454 1.11 -4.77 -17.05
C TYR A 454 -0.14 -3.90 -16.86
N LEU A 455 -0.27 -2.85 -17.68
CA LEU A 455 -1.48 -2.05 -17.82
C LEU A 455 -2.34 -2.65 -18.95
N ASP A 456 -3.19 -3.61 -18.62
CA ASP A 456 -3.99 -4.38 -19.56
C ASP A 456 -5.36 -3.75 -19.84
N ASP A 457 -5.99 -4.22 -20.93
CA ASP A 457 -7.34 -3.97 -21.43
C ASP A 457 -7.85 -2.56 -21.05
N TRP A 458 -7.31 -1.57 -21.78
CA TRP A 458 -7.70 -0.16 -21.71
C TRP A 458 -7.36 0.56 -20.40
N THR A 459 -6.46 0.04 -19.56
CA THR A 459 -6.00 0.77 -18.37
C THR A 459 -5.55 2.17 -18.74
N SER A 460 -6.17 3.21 -18.16
CA SER A 460 -6.05 4.59 -18.64
C SER A 460 -6.00 5.59 -17.51
N GLY A 461 -5.28 6.70 -17.72
CA GLY A 461 -5.03 7.71 -16.67
C GLY A 461 -4.12 7.22 -15.54
N ALA A 462 -3.47 6.06 -15.68
CA ALA A 462 -2.63 5.50 -14.64
C ALA A 462 -1.23 6.13 -14.65
N THR A 463 -0.62 6.23 -13.47
CA THR A 463 0.78 6.66 -13.31
C THR A 463 1.63 5.50 -12.83
N VAL A 464 2.68 5.15 -13.57
CA VAL A 464 3.70 4.15 -13.21
C VAL A 464 5.02 4.90 -13.00
N LYS A 465 5.42 5.10 -11.75
CA LYS A 465 6.58 5.95 -11.40
C LYS A 465 7.54 5.32 -10.41
N GLY A 466 8.86 5.47 -10.61
CA GLY A 466 9.83 5.13 -9.56
C GLY A 466 9.93 3.64 -9.23
N ASN A 467 9.46 2.74 -10.08
CA ASN A 467 9.50 1.29 -9.82
C ASN A 467 10.84 0.68 -10.24
N LEU A 468 11.28 -0.36 -9.51
CA LEU A 468 12.37 -1.26 -9.91
C LEU A 468 11.75 -2.50 -10.56
N VAL A 469 11.86 -2.61 -11.87
CA VAL A 469 11.27 -3.70 -12.67
C VAL A 469 12.40 -4.47 -13.35
N HIS A 470 12.79 -5.61 -12.77
CA HIS A 470 13.98 -6.31 -13.23
C HIS A 470 13.93 -7.83 -13.16
N GLY A 471 14.73 -8.49 -14.00
CA GLY A 471 14.83 -9.96 -14.02
C GLY A 471 13.52 -10.66 -14.41
N ASN A 472 12.66 -10.01 -15.20
CA ASN A 472 11.39 -10.55 -15.67
C ASN A 472 11.48 -11.03 -17.13
N ILE A 473 10.41 -11.64 -17.65
CA ILE A 473 10.27 -11.84 -19.10
C ILE A 473 10.13 -10.46 -19.77
N GLY A 474 9.06 -9.71 -19.52
CA GLY A 474 8.90 -8.34 -19.99
C GLY A 474 9.03 -7.31 -18.87
N GLY A 475 9.40 -6.07 -19.20
CA GLY A 475 9.46 -4.97 -18.24
C GLY A 475 8.08 -4.36 -17.96
N VAL A 476 7.79 -3.20 -18.57
CA VAL A 476 6.50 -2.49 -18.46
C VAL A 476 5.72 -2.59 -19.76
N PHE A 477 4.44 -2.97 -19.69
CA PHE A 477 3.58 -3.16 -20.86
C PHE A 477 2.26 -2.43 -20.78
N LEU A 478 1.89 -1.76 -21.86
CA LEU A 478 0.62 -1.07 -22.01
C LEU A 478 -0.17 -1.70 -23.15
N HIS A 479 -1.36 -2.22 -22.85
CA HIS A 479 -2.26 -2.81 -23.83
C HIS A 479 -3.55 -1.99 -23.94
N GLY A 480 -3.68 -1.24 -25.04
CA GLY A 480 -4.87 -0.49 -25.42
C GLY A 480 -5.10 0.87 -24.75
N GLY A 481 -4.62 1.06 -23.52
CA GLY A 481 -4.89 2.23 -22.68
C GLY A 481 -4.57 3.61 -23.25
N TRP A 482 -5.10 4.66 -22.64
CA TRP A 482 -4.79 6.05 -23.01
C TRP A 482 -4.43 6.93 -21.81
N ASP A 483 -3.72 8.02 -22.11
CA ASP A 483 -3.31 9.03 -21.13
C ASP A 483 -2.62 8.44 -19.88
N ASN A 484 -1.89 7.33 -20.03
CA ASN A 484 -1.05 6.78 -18.96
C ASN A 484 0.31 7.46 -18.96
N THR A 485 0.94 7.55 -17.79
CA THR A 485 2.30 8.05 -17.62
C THR A 485 3.20 6.96 -17.08
N VAL A 486 4.31 6.65 -17.76
CA VAL A 486 5.35 5.74 -17.30
C VAL A 486 6.64 6.53 -17.17
N THR A 487 7.05 6.85 -15.94
CA THR A 487 8.17 7.77 -15.74
C THR A 487 9.11 7.37 -14.62
N GLU A 488 10.39 7.69 -14.78
CA GLU A 488 11.39 7.51 -13.71
C GLU A 488 11.44 6.08 -13.13
N ASN A 489 11.16 5.07 -13.94
CA ASN A 489 11.31 3.67 -13.53
C ASN A 489 12.72 3.18 -13.87
N VAL A 490 13.24 2.26 -13.07
CA VAL A 490 14.40 1.43 -13.42
C VAL A 490 13.88 0.14 -14.03
N ILE A 491 14.03 -0.03 -15.34
CA ILE A 491 13.59 -1.20 -16.09
C ILE A 491 14.84 -1.89 -16.62
N ALA A 492 15.23 -3.00 -16.00
CA ALA A 492 16.57 -3.57 -16.21
C ALA A 492 16.55 -5.09 -16.32
N ASP A 493 17.43 -5.65 -17.17
CA ASP A 493 17.73 -7.09 -17.18
C ASP A 493 16.51 -8.00 -17.39
N ASN A 494 15.48 -7.50 -18.07
CA ASN A 494 14.37 -8.33 -18.52
C ASN A 494 14.77 -9.00 -19.84
N SER A 495 14.31 -10.24 -20.07
CA SER A 495 14.73 -11.04 -21.24
C SER A 495 14.00 -10.72 -22.55
N GLY A 496 12.85 -10.05 -22.45
CA GLY A 496 12.00 -9.61 -23.54
C GLY A 496 12.04 -8.10 -23.75
N ALA A 497 10.91 -7.52 -24.13
CA ALA A 497 10.82 -6.07 -24.29
C ALA A 497 10.88 -5.37 -22.91
N GLN A 498 11.74 -4.36 -22.77
CA GLN A 498 11.77 -3.54 -21.56
C GLN A 498 10.51 -2.67 -21.47
N ILE A 499 10.11 -2.06 -22.58
CA ILE A 499 8.87 -1.30 -22.69
C ILE A 499 8.09 -1.81 -23.90
N GLY A 500 6.81 -2.15 -23.71
CA GLY A 500 5.93 -2.52 -24.81
C GLY A 500 4.63 -1.71 -24.82
N LEU A 501 4.17 -1.38 -26.02
CA LEU A 501 2.89 -0.73 -26.25
C LEU A 501 2.13 -1.51 -27.34
N GLN A 502 0.91 -1.93 -27.04
CA GLN A 502 0.15 -2.75 -27.95
C GLN A 502 -1.32 -2.35 -28.04
N GLN A 503 -1.81 -2.19 -29.27
CA GLN A 503 -3.20 -2.30 -29.65
C GLN A 503 -3.24 -2.95 -31.03
N ASP A 504 -3.82 -4.14 -31.17
CA ASP A 504 -3.81 -4.82 -32.48
C ASP A 504 -4.54 -4.00 -33.55
N VAL A 505 -3.77 -3.49 -34.51
CA VAL A 505 -4.25 -2.70 -35.65
C VAL A 505 -4.72 -3.56 -36.83
N ALA A 506 -4.35 -4.85 -36.87
CA ALA A 506 -4.78 -5.79 -37.90
C ALA A 506 -6.13 -6.43 -37.56
N TRP A 507 -6.50 -6.43 -36.28
CA TRP A 507 -7.76 -6.95 -35.78
C TRP A 507 -8.85 -5.88 -35.74
N SER A 508 -9.87 -6.02 -36.58
CA SER A 508 -11.01 -5.10 -36.64
C SER A 508 -12.00 -5.23 -35.48
N GLY A 509 -11.69 -6.04 -34.47
CA GLY A 509 -12.58 -6.33 -33.34
C GLY A 509 -12.41 -5.41 -32.14
N TRP A 510 -11.50 -4.45 -32.20
CA TRP A 510 -11.29 -3.45 -31.14
C TRP A 510 -12.60 -2.70 -30.84
N GLN A 511 -13.04 -2.75 -29.60
CA GLN A 511 -14.25 -2.08 -29.13
C GLN A 511 -13.88 -1.15 -27.98
N GLY A 512 -13.90 0.16 -28.23
CA GLY A 512 -13.58 1.12 -27.21
C GLY A 512 -12.83 2.32 -27.72
N LYS A 513 -12.26 3.09 -26.78
CA LYS A 513 -11.34 4.18 -27.11
C LYS A 513 -10.02 3.61 -27.68
N GLU A 514 -9.44 4.35 -28.61
CA GLU A 514 -8.17 4.03 -29.25
C GLU A 514 -7.01 4.43 -28.32
N MET A 515 -6.00 3.55 -28.24
CA MET A 515 -4.75 3.73 -27.52
C MET A 515 -4.07 5.01 -27.98
N SER A 516 -3.90 5.96 -27.06
CA SER A 516 -3.39 7.29 -27.39
C SER A 516 -2.89 8.04 -26.16
N GLY A 517 -2.02 9.03 -26.37
CA GLY A 517 -1.68 9.98 -25.31
C GLY A 517 -0.86 9.41 -24.15
N ASN A 518 -0.39 8.16 -24.25
CA ASN A 518 0.50 7.61 -23.23
C ASN A 518 1.86 8.33 -23.30
N ASP A 519 2.43 8.67 -22.15
CA ASP A 519 3.71 9.37 -22.02
C ASP A 519 4.72 8.47 -21.32
N ILE A 520 5.89 8.27 -21.93
CA ILE A 520 6.92 7.35 -21.45
C ILE A 520 8.25 8.09 -21.43
N SER A 521 8.62 8.58 -20.24
CA SER A 521 9.71 9.55 -20.13
C SER A 521 10.54 9.43 -18.87
N GLY A 522 11.83 9.78 -18.94
CA GLY A 522 12.72 9.76 -17.78
C GLY A 522 13.02 8.35 -17.23
N ASN A 523 12.67 7.27 -17.93
CA ASN A 523 12.93 5.91 -17.46
C ASN A 523 14.38 5.52 -17.73
N ILE A 524 14.98 4.76 -16.82
CA ILE A 524 16.24 4.05 -17.06
C ILE A 524 15.88 2.71 -17.69
N VAL A 525 16.30 2.51 -18.93
CA VAL A 525 16.04 1.31 -19.72
C VAL A 525 17.37 0.61 -19.96
N ASP A 526 17.63 -0.44 -19.19
CA ASP A 526 18.85 -1.23 -19.29
C ASP A 526 18.60 -2.51 -20.09
N VAL A 527 19.29 -2.63 -21.23
CA VAL A 527 19.02 -3.66 -22.25
C VAL A 527 20.23 -4.59 -22.34
N ARG A 528 20.17 -5.71 -21.61
CA ARG A 528 21.18 -6.79 -21.70
C ARG A 528 20.75 -7.92 -22.65
N ASP A 529 19.45 -8.11 -22.77
CA ASP A 529 18.80 -9.06 -23.66
C ASP A 529 17.48 -8.45 -24.17
N GLY A 530 16.89 -9.07 -25.18
CA GLY A 530 15.60 -8.68 -25.74
C GLY A 530 15.62 -7.33 -26.46
N THR A 531 14.47 -6.64 -26.45
CA THR A 531 14.22 -5.39 -27.18
C THR A 531 14.10 -4.24 -26.19
N ALA A 532 14.61 -3.05 -26.54
CA ALA A 532 14.45 -1.86 -25.72
C ALA A 532 12.99 -1.39 -25.71
N VAL A 533 12.40 -1.21 -26.89
CA VAL A 533 11.01 -0.75 -27.06
C VAL A 533 10.33 -1.54 -28.17
N HIS A 534 9.15 -2.07 -27.87
CA HIS A 534 8.26 -2.76 -28.80
C HIS A 534 6.96 -1.98 -28.97
N ILE A 535 6.62 -1.55 -30.18
CA ILE A 535 5.35 -0.86 -30.46
C ILE A 535 4.55 -1.63 -31.53
N TYR A 536 3.37 -2.10 -31.17
CA TYR A 536 2.41 -2.67 -32.10
C TYR A 536 1.05 -1.99 -31.93
N GLY A 537 0.85 -0.84 -32.56
CA GLY A 537 -0.34 -0.01 -32.33
C GLY A 537 -0.51 1.17 -33.28
N PRO A 538 -1.65 1.90 -33.22
CA PRO A 538 -1.91 3.05 -34.08
C PRO A 538 -0.95 4.23 -33.88
N ALA A 539 -1.00 5.23 -34.75
CA ALA A 539 -0.12 6.39 -34.62
C ALA A 539 -0.49 7.19 -33.36
N GLY A 540 0.49 7.51 -32.52
CA GLY A 540 0.27 8.23 -31.27
C GLY A 540 -0.05 7.37 -30.06
N VAL A 541 0.20 6.04 -30.12
CA VAL A 541 0.06 5.15 -28.95
C VAL A 541 0.87 5.59 -27.76
N GLY A 542 2.04 6.21 -27.99
CA GLY A 542 2.96 6.60 -26.93
C GLY A 542 3.93 7.68 -27.40
N ASN A 543 4.21 8.62 -26.50
CA ASN A 543 5.24 9.62 -26.62
C ASN A 543 6.44 9.19 -25.78
N LEU A 544 7.46 8.65 -26.44
CA LEU A 544 8.72 8.29 -25.78
C LEU A 544 9.71 9.44 -25.89
N HIS A 545 10.26 9.91 -24.75
CA HIS A 545 11.25 10.98 -24.72
C HIS A 545 12.04 11.02 -23.41
N ASP A 546 13.21 11.66 -23.43
CA ASP A 546 14.04 11.89 -22.25
C ASP A 546 14.36 10.62 -21.42
N ASN A 547 14.39 9.44 -22.05
CA ASN A 547 14.75 8.17 -21.40
C ASN A 547 16.27 7.95 -21.40
N PHE A 548 16.77 7.17 -20.44
CA PHE A 548 18.17 6.84 -20.27
C PHE A 548 18.42 5.38 -20.65
N TYR A 549 19.13 5.14 -21.75
CA TYR A 549 19.47 3.80 -22.20
C TYR A 549 20.82 3.34 -21.66
N SER A 550 20.85 2.16 -21.04
CA SER A 550 22.05 1.52 -20.47
C SER A 550 22.24 0.13 -21.04
N SER A 551 23.49 -0.37 -21.06
CA SER A 551 23.89 -1.67 -21.62
C SER A 551 23.50 -1.92 -23.09
N LEU A 552 22.85 -0.95 -23.74
CA LEU A 552 22.31 -1.01 -25.09
C LEU A 552 23.41 -1.12 -26.15
N ASN A 553 23.40 -2.18 -26.96
CA ASN A 553 24.21 -2.25 -28.17
C ASN A 553 23.59 -1.36 -29.26
N THR A 554 24.08 -0.13 -29.41
CA THR A 554 23.53 0.85 -30.36
C THR A 554 23.65 0.45 -31.85
N SER A 555 24.33 -0.65 -32.16
CA SER A 555 24.43 -1.18 -33.53
C SER A 555 23.34 -2.22 -33.85
N GLU A 556 22.68 -2.77 -32.84
CA GLU A 556 21.67 -3.81 -33.00
C GLU A 556 20.26 -3.25 -33.18
N THR A 557 19.40 -4.05 -33.80
CA THR A 557 17.98 -3.74 -34.02
C THR A 557 17.19 -4.07 -32.75
N LEU A 558 17.23 -3.16 -31.79
CA LEU A 558 16.63 -3.31 -30.46
C LEU A 558 15.36 -2.45 -30.29
N PHE A 559 14.84 -1.88 -31.38
CA PHE A 559 13.64 -1.09 -31.38
C PHE A 559 12.76 -1.56 -32.52
N ASP A 560 11.47 -1.70 -32.26
CA ASP A 560 10.51 -2.01 -33.29
C ASP A 560 9.21 -1.22 -33.13
N ALA A 561 8.61 -0.90 -34.27
CA ALA A 561 7.32 -0.25 -34.36
C ALA A 561 6.54 -0.75 -35.58
N TRP A 562 5.24 -0.97 -35.39
CA TRP A 562 4.31 -1.30 -36.44
C TRP A 562 2.91 -0.74 -36.14
N PRO A 563 2.20 -0.18 -37.14
CA PRO A 563 2.56 -0.07 -38.56
C PRO A 563 3.40 1.18 -38.87
N GLN A 564 3.79 1.97 -37.86
CA GLN A 564 4.72 3.08 -38.06
C GLN A 564 6.10 2.51 -38.29
N VAL A 565 6.70 2.82 -39.44
CA VAL A 565 7.99 2.27 -39.81
C VAL A 565 9.07 3.34 -39.78
N MET A 566 10.24 2.95 -39.31
CA MET A 566 11.48 3.67 -39.50
C MET A 566 11.89 3.61 -40.98
N ALA A 567 12.91 4.37 -41.37
CA ALA A 567 13.50 4.26 -42.70
C ALA A 567 14.02 2.85 -43.02
N THR A 568 14.33 2.06 -41.99
CA THR A 568 14.77 0.66 -42.05
C THR A 568 13.63 -0.36 -42.11
N GLY A 569 12.37 0.07 -42.02
CA GLY A 569 11.20 -0.81 -41.89
C GLY A 569 10.65 -0.80 -40.45
N ALA A 570 10.07 -1.92 -40.03
CA ALA A 570 9.47 -2.04 -38.70
C ALA A 570 10.51 -2.08 -37.57
N GLU A 571 11.76 -2.43 -37.86
CA GLU A 571 12.82 -2.61 -36.86
C GLU A 571 14.00 -1.68 -37.13
N GLY A 572 14.73 -1.32 -36.08
CA GLY A 572 15.88 -0.42 -36.18
C GLY A 572 16.70 -0.32 -34.90
N ASN A 573 17.85 0.34 -35.00
CA ASN A 573 18.67 0.70 -33.85
C ASN A 573 18.25 2.07 -33.29
N LEU A 574 18.83 2.49 -32.17
CA LEU A 574 18.50 3.77 -31.52
C LEU A 574 18.60 4.98 -32.47
N ALA A 575 19.59 5.00 -33.36
CA ALA A 575 19.75 6.10 -34.31
C ALA A 575 18.61 6.15 -35.35
N ALA A 576 18.18 5.00 -35.87
CA ALA A 576 17.04 4.92 -36.79
C ALA A 576 15.73 5.27 -36.08
N TRP A 577 15.57 4.82 -34.83
CA TRP A 577 14.45 5.13 -33.95
C TRP A 577 14.31 6.64 -33.72
N GLN A 578 15.40 7.30 -33.30
CA GLN A 578 15.42 8.75 -33.10
C GLN A 578 15.23 9.54 -34.40
N ALA A 579 15.78 9.06 -35.51
CA ALA A 579 15.59 9.68 -36.82
C ALA A 579 14.13 9.60 -37.31
N ALA A 580 13.37 8.59 -36.87
CA ALA A 580 11.94 8.47 -37.12
C ALA A 580 11.09 9.39 -36.20
N GLY A 581 11.71 10.06 -35.22
CA GLY A 581 11.08 11.05 -34.35
C GLY A 581 10.71 10.56 -32.96
N TYR A 582 11.00 9.31 -32.63
CA TYR A 582 10.82 8.74 -31.29
C TYR A 582 11.98 9.13 -30.35
N ASP A 583 11.78 9.00 -29.04
CA ASP A 583 12.82 9.14 -28.02
C ASP A 583 13.63 10.42 -28.12
N LYS A 584 12.93 11.53 -28.37
CA LYS A 584 13.56 12.84 -28.42
C LYS A 584 14.13 13.16 -27.03
N GLY A 585 15.38 13.61 -26.96
CA GLY A 585 16.02 13.95 -25.69
C GLY A 585 16.57 12.73 -24.93
N SER A 586 16.21 11.51 -25.31
CA SER A 586 16.76 10.29 -24.73
C SER A 586 18.24 10.13 -25.05
N VAL A 587 19.01 9.60 -24.09
CA VAL A 587 20.47 9.47 -24.18
C VAL A 587 20.94 8.10 -23.74
N THR A 588 22.14 7.70 -24.16
CA THR A 588 22.83 6.52 -23.63
C THR A 588 23.79 6.96 -22.53
N LEU A 589 23.71 6.36 -21.34
CA LEU A 589 24.61 6.63 -20.22
C LEU A 589 24.74 5.43 -19.29
N ASP A 590 25.72 5.48 -18.38
CA ASP A 590 25.84 4.56 -17.26
C ASP A 590 24.99 5.11 -16.08
N PRO A 591 23.94 4.39 -15.65
CA PRO A 591 23.06 4.84 -14.58
C PRO A 591 23.70 4.67 -13.21
N GLY A 592 24.86 4.01 -13.09
CA GLY A 592 25.53 3.81 -11.81
C GLY A 592 24.77 2.87 -10.88
N PHE A 593 24.32 1.72 -11.39
CA PHE A 593 23.74 0.66 -10.57
C PHE A 593 24.71 0.21 -9.47
N VAL A 594 24.21 -0.08 -8.27
CA VAL A 594 25.03 -0.46 -7.11
C VAL A 594 25.74 -1.80 -7.35
N ASN A 595 25.00 -2.85 -7.73
CA ASN A 595 25.59 -4.16 -7.98
C ASN A 595 24.73 -5.03 -8.91
N PRO A 596 24.66 -4.71 -10.21
CA PRO A 596 23.80 -5.41 -11.16
C PRO A 596 24.18 -6.90 -11.31
N GLY A 597 25.45 -7.26 -11.09
CA GLY A 597 25.90 -8.66 -11.11
C GLY A 597 25.33 -9.54 -9.97
N ALA A 598 24.74 -8.91 -8.95
CA ALA A 598 24.01 -9.57 -7.87
C ALA A 598 22.50 -9.25 -7.93
N GLN A 599 21.98 -8.82 -9.09
CA GLN A 599 20.59 -8.39 -9.29
C GLN A 599 20.16 -7.17 -8.44
N ASP A 600 21.13 -6.37 -7.99
CA ASP A 600 20.85 -5.10 -7.32
C ASP A 600 20.94 -3.94 -8.33
N TYR A 601 19.76 -3.56 -8.82
CA TYR A 601 19.56 -2.46 -9.77
C TYR A 601 19.21 -1.13 -9.08
N SER A 602 19.39 -1.03 -7.76
CA SER A 602 19.33 0.27 -7.10
C SER A 602 20.41 1.21 -7.65
N LEU A 603 20.13 2.50 -7.60
CA LEU A 603 21.06 3.54 -8.08
C LEU A 603 21.99 3.98 -6.96
N SER A 604 23.27 4.11 -7.28
CA SER A 604 24.24 4.75 -6.39
C SER A 604 23.83 6.19 -6.07
N SER A 605 24.15 6.65 -4.86
CA SER A 605 23.78 8.00 -4.39
C SER A 605 24.34 9.16 -5.24
N ASP A 606 25.39 8.89 -6.04
CA ASP A 606 26.03 9.84 -6.94
C ASP A 606 25.72 9.57 -8.43
N SER A 607 24.67 8.80 -8.72
CA SER A 607 24.22 8.53 -10.08
C SER A 607 24.00 9.81 -10.88
N SER A 608 24.47 9.80 -12.12
CA SER A 608 24.37 10.95 -13.02
C SER A 608 22.93 11.28 -13.45
N VAL A 609 22.00 10.33 -13.33
CA VAL A 609 20.59 10.52 -13.72
C VAL A 609 19.86 11.51 -12.82
N TYR A 610 20.28 11.67 -11.57
CA TYR A 610 19.69 12.66 -10.64
C TYR A 610 19.90 14.10 -11.12
N ALA A 611 21.07 14.39 -11.72
CA ALA A 611 21.35 15.70 -12.31
C ALA A 611 20.51 15.97 -13.58
N LEU A 612 19.89 14.93 -14.13
CA LEU A 612 19.01 14.97 -15.31
C LEU A 612 17.52 14.97 -14.93
N GLY A 613 17.21 15.06 -13.64
CA GLY A 613 15.84 15.20 -13.13
C GLY A 613 15.17 13.91 -12.69
N PHE A 614 15.88 12.77 -12.67
CA PHE A 614 15.36 11.53 -12.11
C PHE A 614 15.22 11.65 -10.58
N ASP A 615 14.08 11.27 -10.01
CA ASP A 615 13.86 11.30 -8.55
C ASP A 615 14.52 10.10 -7.86
N HIS A 616 14.93 10.25 -6.59
CA HIS A 616 15.43 9.12 -5.81
C HIS A 616 14.32 8.10 -5.55
N ILE A 617 14.61 6.82 -5.80
CA ILE A 617 13.75 5.71 -5.40
C ILE A 617 14.20 5.24 -4.02
N ALA A 618 13.30 5.30 -3.04
CA ALA A 618 13.57 4.87 -1.67
C ALA A 618 13.52 3.33 -1.56
N VAL A 619 14.52 2.66 -2.14
CA VAL A 619 14.57 1.18 -2.23
C VAL A 619 14.53 0.47 -0.88
N HIS A 620 14.97 1.14 0.20
CA HIS A 620 14.94 0.60 1.56
C HIS A 620 13.55 0.62 2.20
N ASP A 621 12.60 1.37 1.63
CA ASP A 621 11.21 1.41 2.09
C ASP A 621 10.33 0.39 1.35
N ILE A 622 10.87 -0.33 0.37
CA ILE A 622 10.14 -1.31 -0.43
C ILE A 622 10.04 -2.66 0.30
N GLY A 623 8.82 -3.20 0.36
CA GLY A 623 8.51 -4.44 1.05
C GLY A 623 7.97 -4.20 2.45
N LEU A 624 8.08 -5.22 3.31
CA LEU A 624 7.54 -5.18 4.67
C LEU A 624 8.26 -4.15 5.53
N LEU A 625 7.50 -3.38 6.31
CA LEU A 625 8.05 -2.53 7.36
C LEU A 625 8.49 -3.37 8.58
N ALA A 626 9.51 -2.90 9.28
CA ALA A 626 10.12 -3.56 10.44
C ALA A 626 9.36 -3.33 11.76
#